data_AF-A0A9D8T4K0-F1
#
_entry.id   AF-A0A9D8T4K0-F1
#
_cell.length_a   1.000
_cell.length_b   1.000
_cell.length_c   1.000
_cell.angle_alpha   90.00
_cell.angle_beta   90.00
_cell.angle_gamma   90.00
#
_symmetry.space_group_name_H-M   'P 1'
#
loop_
_entity.id
_entity.type
_entity.pdbx_description
1 polymer ?
#
loop_
_entity_poly.entity_id
_entity_poly.type
_entity_poly.pdbx_seq_one_letter_code
_entity_poly.pdbx_strand_id
1 'polypeptide(L)'
;MIKEFNLRVEPQIAANEASLKHFICLEKGLKGQSVKAIQVIKRSIDARQRKVFFQMQVRVFINELPQEQKIEPIHYQDVSQKAPVIVVGAGPAGLFAALRLIELGRKPIVVERGKNVSDRKRDLASAVRMHHIHPESNYCFGEGGAGAYSDGKLYTRSKKRGNVQRILQIFHQFGASENILRDAHPHIGTDKLPRIIANMREQIIASGGEVHFETKMNELIVKENRIVGIVCENGKSWQGPVILATGHSARDVYEL
;
A
#
# COMPACT_ATOMS: atom_id res chain seq x y z
N MET A 1 2.25 0.10 34.82
CA MET A 1 3.28 0.99 34.26
C MET A 1 3.73 0.47 32.91
N ILE A 2 4.00 1.37 31.96
CA ILE A 2 4.46 1.03 30.61
C ILE A 2 5.91 1.45 30.47
N LYS A 3 6.77 0.57 29.96
CA LYS A 3 8.19 0.88 29.67
C LYS A 3 8.54 0.52 28.24
N GLU A 4 9.38 1.33 27.60
CA GLU A 4 9.95 1.01 26.28
C GLU A 4 11.41 0.59 26.42
N PHE A 5 11.80 -0.48 25.71
CA PHE A 5 13.16 -1.00 25.71
C PHE A 5 13.66 -1.22 24.28
N ASN A 6 14.96 -0.95 24.09
CA ASN A 6 15.69 -1.40 22.91
C ASN A 6 16.41 -2.70 23.27
N LEU A 7 16.16 -3.74 22.48
CA LEU A 7 16.68 -5.09 22.69
C LEU A 7 17.52 -5.52 21.49
N ARG A 8 18.59 -6.25 21.78
CA ARG A 8 19.37 -6.98 20.78
C ARG A 8 19.33 -8.46 21.12
N VAL A 9 18.60 -9.24 20.35
CA VAL A 9 18.29 -10.65 20.66
C VAL A 9 18.58 -11.57 19.48
N GLU A 10 18.81 -12.84 19.76
CA GLU A 10 18.95 -13.87 18.73
C GLU A 10 17.60 -14.16 18.05
N PRO A 11 17.60 -14.65 16.80
CA PRO A 11 16.38 -14.97 16.05
C PRO A 11 15.41 -15.89 16.82
N GLN A 12 15.93 -16.88 17.52
CA GLN A 12 15.12 -17.82 18.32
C GLN A 12 14.36 -17.13 19.47
N ILE A 13 14.95 -16.10 20.08
CA ILE A 13 14.31 -15.31 21.13
C ILE A 13 13.30 -14.34 20.51
N ALA A 14 13.65 -13.71 19.39
CA ALA A 14 12.77 -12.75 18.70
C ALA A 14 11.49 -13.39 18.14
N ALA A 15 11.54 -14.66 17.75
CA ALA A 15 10.44 -15.38 17.12
C ALA A 15 9.37 -15.89 18.10
N ASN A 16 9.68 -15.98 19.40
CA ASN A 16 8.79 -16.57 20.40
C ASN A 16 8.50 -15.57 21.53
N GLU A 17 7.23 -15.25 21.75
CA GLU A 17 6.81 -14.27 22.76
C GLU A 17 7.19 -14.68 24.19
N ALA A 18 7.11 -15.97 24.52
CA ALA A 18 7.50 -16.48 25.84
C ALA A 18 9.02 -16.35 26.06
N SER A 19 9.83 -16.70 25.05
CA SER A 19 11.28 -16.53 25.10
C SER A 19 11.68 -15.05 25.21
N LEU A 20 11.01 -14.17 24.45
CA LEU A 20 11.23 -12.73 24.53
C LEU A 20 10.85 -12.18 25.91
N LYS A 21 9.73 -12.62 26.48
CA LYS A 21 9.31 -12.26 27.84
C LYS A 21 10.33 -12.69 28.88
N HIS A 22 10.80 -13.93 28.79
CA HIS A 22 11.82 -14.44 29.69
C HIS A 22 13.12 -13.63 29.61
N PHE A 23 13.58 -13.34 28.38
CA PHE A 23 14.77 -12.51 28.13
C PHE A 23 14.64 -11.12 28.76
N ILE A 24 13.52 -10.43 28.55
CA ILE A 24 13.26 -9.10 29.12
C ILE A 24 13.24 -9.15 30.65
N CYS A 25 12.63 -10.18 31.24
CA CYS A 25 12.56 -10.31 32.69
C CYS A 25 13.95 -10.47 33.32
N LEU A 26 14.81 -11.29 32.71
CA LEU A 26 16.19 -11.47 33.15
C LEU A 26 17.02 -10.19 32.96
N GLU A 27 17.00 -9.61 31.76
CA GLU A 27 17.86 -8.47 31.42
C GLU A 27 17.48 -7.19 32.18
N LYS A 28 16.19 -7.01 32.52
CA LYS A 28 15.67 -5.81 33.18
C LYS A 28 15.29 -6.02 34.65
N GLY A 29 15.55 -7.21 35.21
CA GLY A 29 15.22 -7.52 36.61
C GLY A 29 13.72 -7.46 36.92
N LEU A 30 12.87 -7.82 35.96
CA LEU A 30 11.41 -7.78 36.13
C LEU A 30 10.88 -9.16 36.55
N LYS A 31 9.86 -9.18 37.42
CA LYS A 31 9.16 -10.42 37.79
C LYS A 31 8.27 -10.87 36.64
N GLY A 32 8.35 -12.13 36.21
CA GLY A 32 7.57 -12.66 35.08
C GLY A 32 6.05 -12.47 35.18
N GLN A 33 5.49 -12.53 36.40
CA GLN A 33 4.06 -12.28 36.67
C GLN A 33 3.66 -10.80 36.52
N SER A 34 4.62 -9.89 36.67
CA SER A 34 4.39 -8.45 36.53
C SER A 34 4.30 -8.03 35.06
N VAL A 35 5.03 -8.70 34.15
CA VAL A 35 4.92 -8.43 32.72
C VAL A 35 3.63 -9.06 32.19
N LYS A 36 2.64 -8.22 31.85
CA LYS A 36 1.32 -8.65 31.35
C LYS A 36 1.27 -8.77 29.83
N ALA A 37 1.97 -7.91 29.10
CA ALA A 37 2.06 -7.98 27.64
C ALA A 37 3.35 -7.34 27.10
N ILE A 38 3.74 -7.73 25.89
CA ILE A 38 4.85 -7.15 25.14
C ILE A 38 4.35 -6.80 23.74
N GLN A 39 4.50 -5.54 23.35
CA GLN A 39 4.19 -5.06 22.01
C GLN A 39 5.49 -4.71 21.28
N VAL A 40 5.72 -5.32 20.13
CA VAL A 40 6.85 -4.96 19.26
C VAL A 40 6.48 -3.68 18.52
N ILE A 41 7.20 -2.59 18.79
CA ILE A 41 7.00 -1.30 18.11
C ILE A 41 7.74 -1.32 16.77
N LYS A 42 9.01 -1.73 16.78
CA LYS A 42 9.86 -1.84 15.59
C LYS A 42 10.77 -3.05 15.69
N ARG A 43 11.09 -3.67 14.56
CA ARG A 43 12.16 -4.68 14.47
C ARG A 43 12.96 -4.57 13.18
N SER A 44 14.25 -4.88 13.28
CA SER A 44 15.19 -4.95 12.15
C SER A 44 16.21 -6.07 12.38
N ILE A 45 16.85 -6.52 11.30
CA ILE A 45 17.87 -7.59 11.34
C ILE A 45 19.25 -6.97 11.15
N ASP A 46 20.18 -7.32 12.03
CA ASP A 46 21.61 -7.07 11.90
C ASP A 46 22.32 -8.37 11.51
N ALA A 47 22.65 -8.48 10.22
CA ALA A 47 23.32 -9.64 9.62
C ALA A 47 24.74 -9.30 9.12
N ARG A 48 25.38 -8.26 9.68
CA ARG A 48 26.74 -7.83 9.26
C ARG A 48 27.85 -8.76 9.72
N GLN A 49 27.59 -9.56 10.76
CA GLN A 49 28.54 -10.52 11.31
C GLN A 49 28.00 -11.95 11.14
N ARG A 50 28.85 -12.96 11.36
CA ARG A 50 28.48 -14.38 11.28
C ARG A 50 27.26 -14.72 12.15
N LYS A 51 27.14 -14.08 13.32
CA LYS A 51 25.99 -14.23 14.21
C LYS A 51 24.97 -13.13 13.92
N VAL A 52 23.77 -13.55 13.51
CA VAL A 52 22.65 -12.66 13.18
C VAL A 52 21.91 -12.27 14.45
N PHE A 53 21.54 -11.00 14.56
CA PHE A 53 20.73 -10.48 15.66
C PHE A 53 19.52 -9.70 15.15
N PHE A 54 18.44 -9.71 15.92
CA PHE A 54 17.35 -8.76 15.79
C PHE A 54 17.61 -7.56 16.69
N GLN A 55 17.44 -6.36 16.15
CA GLN A 55 17.30 -5.14 16.92
C GLN A 55 15.81 -4.78 16.99
N MET A 56 15.27 -4.69 18.21
CA MET A 56 13.85 -4.50 18.45
C MET A 56 13.62 -3.34 19.42
N GLN A 57 12.63 -2.50 19.11
CA GLN A 57 12.04 -1.59 20.09
C GLN A 57 10.74 -2.24 20.56
N VAL A 58 10.63 -2.49 21.86
CA VAL A 58 9.44 -3.12 22.46
C VAL A 58 8.84 -2.23 23.54
N ARG A 59 7.52 -2.29 23.67
CA ARG A 59 6.76 -1.71 24.77
C ARG A 59 6.29 -2.84 25.68
N VAL A 60 6.62 -2.72 26.96
CA VAL A 60 6.35 -3.72 27.99
C VAL A 60 5.33 -3.16 28.96
N PHE A 61 4.24 -3.89 29.15
CA PHE A 61 3.16 -3.53 30.05
C PHE A 61 3.35 -4.28 31.37
N ILE A 62 3.61 -3.54 32.45
CA ILE A 62 3.95 -4.08 33.77
C ILE A 62 2.79 -3.79 34.72
N ASN A 63 2.18 -4.85 35.26
CA ASN A 63 1.00 -4.85 36.14
C ASN A 63 -0.24 -4.19 35.54
N GLU A 64 -0.23 -3.94 34.23
CA GLU A 64 -1.34 -3.33 33.48
C GLU A 64 -1.50 -4.09 32.17
N LEU A 65 -2.72 -4.22 31.68
CA LEU A 65 -2.98 -4.75 30.36
C LEU A 65 -2.82 -3.65 29.30
N PRO A 66 -2.38 -3.98 28.08
CA PRO A 66 -2.42 -3.04 26.99
C PRO A 66 -3.86 -2.58 26.76
N GLN A 67 -4.10 -1.28 26.78
CA GLN A 67 -5.27 -0.75 26.08
C GLN A 67 -5.09 -1.08 24.61
N GLU A 68 -6.11 -1.67 23.97
CA GLU A 68 -6.11 -1.86 22.52
C GLU A 68 -5.92 -0.49 21.86
N GLN A 69 -4.69 -0.19 21.44
CA GLN A 69 -4.45 0.91 20.50
C GLN A 69 -4.95 0.42 19.15
N LYS A 70 -6.26 0.48 18.94
CA LYS A 70 -6.84 0.29 17.62
C LYS A 70 -6.26 1.37 16.72
N ILE A 71 -5.66 0.95 15.63
CA ILE A 71 -5.25 1.89 14.59
C ILE A 71 -6.56 2.46 14.06
N GLU A 72 -6.78 3.75 14.33
CA GLU A 72 -7.97 4.44 13.85
C GLU A 72 -8.04 4.30 12.32
N PRO A 73 -9.11 3.70 11.78
CA PRO A 73 -9.23 3.51 10.35
C PRO A 73 -9.42 4.87 9.68
N ILE A 74 -8.86 5.01 8.49
CA ILE A 74 -9.11 6.20 7.67
C ILE A 74 -10.53 6.08 7.14
N HIS A 75 -11.35 7.08 7.47
CA HIS A 75 -12.73 7.17 7.01
C HIS A 75 -12.78 7.80 5.60
N TYR A 76 -13.42 7.11 4.67
CA TYR A 76 -13.66 7.58 3.31
C TYR A 76 -15.13 7.97 3.14
N GLN A 77 -15.39 9.26 3.02
CA GLN A 77 -16.75 9.82 2.90
C GLN A 77 -17.37 9.56 1.51
N ASP A 78 -18.70 9.66 1.42
CA ASP A 78 -19.40 9.66 0.13
C ASP A 78 -19.12 10.97 -0.62
N VAL A 79 -18.58 10.82 -1.83
CA VAL A 79 -18.24 11.90 -2.76
C VAL A 79 -18.99 11.81 -4.09
N SER A 80 -20.04 10.99 -4.18
CA SER A 80 -20.83 10.77 -5.42
C SER A 80 -21.33 12.06 -6.08
N GLN A 81 -21.68 13.07 -5.27
CA GLN A 81 -22.17 14.39 -5.71
C GLN A 81 -21.10 15.51 -5.67
N LYS A 82 -19.82 15.15 -5.54
CA LYS A 82 -18.72 16.12 -5.47
C LYS A 82 -18.08 16.35 -6.83
N ALA A 83 -17.38 17.47 -6.95
CA ALA A 83 -16.67 17.83 -8.18
C ALA A 83 -15.65 16.73 -8.57
N PRO A 84 -15.66 16.27 -9.85
CA PRO A 84 -14.81 15.19 -10.30
C PRO A 84 -13.36 15.62 -10.49
N VAL A 85 -12.44 14.68 -10.27
CA VAL A 85 -11.02 14.78 -10.62
C VAL A 85 -10.63 13.49 -11.32
N ILE A 86 -10.01 13.62 -12.49
CA ILE A 86 -9.63 12.50 -13.33
C ILE A 86 -8.26 11.99 -12.90
N VAL A 87 -8.12 10.69 -12.73
CA VAL A 87 -6.87 10.02 -12.38
C VAL A 87 -6.55 9.00 -13.47
N VAL A 88 -5.50 9.26 -14.25
CA VAL A 88 -5.06 8.37 -15.34
C VAL A 88 -4.01 7.40 -14.80
N GLY A 89 -4.38 6.12 -14.72
CA GLY A 89 -3.59 5.02 -14.20
C GLY A 89 -4.08 4.55 -12.83
N ALA A 90 -4.27 3.23 -12.68
CA ALA A 90 -4.67 2.56 -11.43
C ALA A 90 -3.48 1.85 -10.75
N GLY A 91 -2.26 2.37 -10.93
CA GLY A 91 -1.09 1.97 -10.14
C GLY A 91 -1.13 2.51 -8.70
N PRO A 92 -0.08 2.29 -7.88
CA PRO A 92 -0.05 2.79 -6.51
C PRO A 92 -0.28 4.29 -6.42
N ALA A 93 0.40 5.09 -7.25
CA ALA A 93 0.23 6.55 -7.25
C ALA A 93 -1.22 6.97 -7.54
N GLY A 94 -1.88 6.35 -8.52
CA GLY A 94 -3.25 6.66 -8.88
C GLY A 94 -4.27 6.22 -7.82
N LEU A 95 -4.12 5.01 -7.27
CA LEU A 95 -5.01 4.51 -6.21
C LEU A 95 -4.90 5.35 -4.94
N PHE A 96 -3.68 5.68 -4.51
CA PHE A 96 -3.49 6.57 -3.35
C PHE A 96 -3.96 8.00 -3.62
N ALA A 97 -3.84 8.50 -4.85
CA ALA A 97 -4.41 9.78 -5.24
C ALA A 97 -5.94 9.77 -5.17
N ALA A 98 -6.59 8.71 -5.68
CA ALA A 98 -8.04 8.55 -5.62
C ALA A 98 -8.56 8.48 -4.17
N LEU A 99 -7.94 7.68 -3.31
CA LEU A 99 -8.25 7.64 -1.88
C LEU A 99 -8.09 9.01 -1.22
N ARG A 100 -7.02 9.73 -1.55
CA ARG A 100 -6.78 11.08 -1.01
C ARG A 100 -7.78 12.11 -1.52
N LEU A 101 -8.22 12.01 -2.77
CA LEU A 101 -9.27 12.87 -3.33
C LEU A 101 -10.58 12.70 -2.57
N ILE A 102 -10.94 11.46 -2.22
CA ILE A 102 -12.14 11.17 -1.42
C ILE A 102 -12.05 11.85 -0.05
N GLU A 103 -10.91 11.76 0.64
CA GLU A 103 -10.69 12.45 1.91
C GLU A 103 -10.80 13.98 1.79
N LEU A 104 -10.44 14.54 0.63
CA LEU A 104 -10.55 15.96 0.32
C LEU A 104 -11.92 16.36 -0.23
N GLY A 105 -12.88 15.44 -0.26
CA GLY A 105 -14.25 15.71 -0.70
C GLY A 105 -14.36 15.90 -2.21
N ARG A 106 -13.56 15.19 -2.99
CA ARG A 106 -13.56 15.18 -4.47
C ARG A 106 -13.89 13.79 -4.98
N LYS A 107 -14.65 13.72 -6.08
CA LYS A 107 -15.01 12.45 -6.73
C LYS A 107 -13.88 12.00 -7.67
N PRO A 108 -13.13 10.93 -7.36
CA PRO A 108 -12.13 10.43 -8.31
C PRO A 108 -12.81 9.68 -9.46
N ILE A 109 -12.37 9.94 -10.69
CA ILE A 109 -12.67 9.13 -11.87
C ILE A 109 -11.35 8.51 -12.31
N VAL A 110 -11.14 7.24 -11.97
CA VAL A 110 -9.92 6.50 -12.29
C VAL A 110 -10.09 5.84 -13.64
N VAL A 111 -9.14 6.05 -14.54
CA VAL A 111 -9.11 5.47 -15.88
C VAL A 111 -7.83 4.66 -16.03
N GLU A 112 -7.96 3.36 -16.34
CA GLU A 112 -6.84 2.44 -16.48
C GLU A 112 -6.90 1.72 -17.83
N ARG A 113 -5.77 1.73 -18.54
CA ARG A 113 -5.65 1.10 -19.87
C ARG A 113 -5.77 -0.41 -19.82
N GLY A 114 -5.27 -1.03 -18.76
CA GLY A 114 -5.34 -2.48 -18.58
C GLY A 114 -6.57 -2.96 -17.82
N LYS A 115 -6.56 -4.27 -17.55
CA LYS A 115 -7.67 -4.97 -16.89
C LYS A 115 -7.62 -4.85 -15.37
N ASN A 116 -8.74 -5.19 -14.73
CA ASN A 116 -8.78 -5.45 -13.29
C ASN A 116 -7.82 -6.59 -12.91
N VAL A 117 -7.43 -6.65 -11.64
CA VAL A 117 -6.39 -7.55 -11.14
C VAL A 117 -6.79 -9.03 -11.18
N SER A 118 -8.08 -9.35 -11.27
CA SER A 118 -8.52 -10.74 -11.44
C SER A 118 -8.28 -11.20 -12.88
N ASP A 119 -8.74 -10.40 -13.85
CA ASP A 119 -8.66 -10.75 -15.27
C ASP A 119 -7.24 -10.64 -15.82
N ARG A 120 -6.48 -9.64 -15.35
CA ARG A 120 -5.05 -9.47 -15.65
C ARG A 120 -4.23 -10.72 -15.31
N LYS A 121 -4.62 -11.49 -14.28
CA LYS A 121 -3.93 -12.73 -13.90
C LYS A 121 -3.89 -13.75 -15.05
N ARG A 122 -4.94 -13.81 -15.88
CA ARG A 122 -5.03 -14.72 -17.02
C ARG A 122 -4.04 -14.32 -18.11
N ASP A 123 -3.94 -13.03 -18.40
CA ASP A 123 -3.01 -12.49 -19.40
C ASP A 123 -1.55 -12.72 -18.96
N LEU A 124 -1.25 -12.54 -17.66
CA LEU A 124 0.07 -12.85 -17.12
C LEU A 124 0.41 -14.35 -17.21
N ALA A 125 -0.55 -15.22 -16.94
CA ALA A 125 -0.35 -16.66 -17.10
C ALA A 125 -0.09 -17.05 -18.56
N SER A 126 -0.78 -16.40 -19.51
CA SER A 126 -0.57 -16.57 -20.96
C SER A 126 0.84 -16.12 -21.38
N ALA A 127 1.31 -14.97 -20.86
CA ALA A 127 2.66 -14.49 -21.12
C ALA A 127 3.75 -15.46 -20.66
N VAL A 128 3.55 -16.12 -19.51
CA VAL A 128 4.52 -17.09 -18.98
C VAL A 128 4.46 -18.43 -19.70
N ARG A 129 3.26 -18.95 -19.98
CA ARG A 129 3.07 -20.32 -20.51
C ARG A 129 3.15 -20.40 -22.03
N MET A 130 2.67 -19.38 -22.72
CA MET A 130 2.51 -19.36 -24.18
C MET A 130 3.37 -18.28 -24.84
N HIS A 131 4.20 -17.57 -24.08
CA HIS A 131 5.04 -16.46 -24.56
C HIS A 131 4.25 -15.36 -25.29
N HIS A 132 2.96 -15.24 -25.00
CA HIS A 132 2.07 -14.26 -25.60
C HIS A 132 1.81 -13.12 -24.62
N ILE A 133 2.32 -11.93 -24.95
CA ILE A 133 2.18 -10.73 -24.09
C ILE A 133 1.07 -9.85 -24.63
N HIS A 134 0.01 -9.66 -23.85
CA HIS A 134 -1.02 -8.68 -24.17
C HIS A 134 -0.49 -7.24 -23.99
N PRO A 135 -0.57 -6.37 -25.00
CA PRO A 135 0.09 -5.05 -24.97
C PRO A 135 -0.50 -4.12 -23.89
N GLU A 136 -1.79 -4.24 -23.62
CA GLU A 136 -2.51 -3.38 -22.65
C GLU A 136 -2.74 -4.04 -21.29
N SER A 137 -2.40 -5.32 -21.10
CA SER A 137 -2.67 -6.08 -19.86
C SER A 137 -1.50 -7.02 -19.58
N ASN A 138 -0.50 -6.52 -18.86
CA ASN A 138 0.79 -7.19 -18.67
C ASN A 138 1.41 -6.79 -17.34
N TYR A 139 2.70 -7.07 -17.11
CA TYR A 139 3.36 -6.70 -15.86
C TYR A 139 3.40 -5.18 -15.60
N CYS A 140 3.30 -4.33 -16.63
CA CYS A 140 3.30 -2.88 -16.47
C CYS A 140 1.88 -2.31 -16.31
N PHE A 141 0.91 -2.81 -17.08
CA PHE A 141 -0.42 -2.20 -17.23
C PHE A 141 -1.55 -3.04 -16.65
N GLY A 142 -2.57 -2.34 -16.15
CA GLY A 142 -3.72 -2.88 -15.42
C GLY A 142 -3.72 -2.52 -13.93
N GLU A 143 -4.74 -2.97 -13.22
CA GLU A 143 -5.00 -2.61 -11.82
C GLU A 143 -3.79 -2.93 -10.92
N GLY A 144 -3.42 -1.96 -10.08
CA GLY A 144 -2.23 -2.00 -9.22
C GLY A 144 -0.91 -1.77 -9.96
N GLY A 145 -0.94 -1.52 -11.27
CA GLY A 145 0.21 -1.18 -12.10
C GLY A 145 1.35 -2.21 -12.00
N ALA A 146 2.59 -1.73 -12.07
CA ALA A 146 3.78 -2.58 -11.93
C ALA A 146 3.95 -3.22 -10.54
N GLY A 147 3.24 -2.73 -9.52
CA GLY A 147 3.37 -3.24 -8.14
C GLY A 147 2.57 -4.51 -7.88
N ALA A 148 1.43 -4.71 -8.54
CA ALA A 148 0.43 -5.72 -8.17
C ALA A 148 0.95 -7.16 -8.06
N TYR A 149 1.86 -7.55 -8.95
CA TYR A 149 2.45 -8.90 -9.00
C TYR A 149 3.95 -8.89 -8.71
N SER A 150 4.37 -8.02 -7.79
CA SER A 150 5.72 -7.98 -7.24
C SER A 150 5.80 -8.71 -5.89
N ASP A 151 6.99 -8.77 -5.28
CA ASP A 151 7.15 -9.29 -3.91
C ASP A 151 6.54 -8.37 -2.83
N GLY A 152 6.11 -7.17 -3.22
CA GLY A 152 5.48 -6.19 -2.35
C GLY A 152 6.40 -5.63 -1.27
N LYS A 153 7.70 -5.47 -1.54
CA LYS A 153 8.64 -4.71 -0.70
C LYS A 153 8.19 -3.26 -0.54
N LEU A 154 7.99 -2.83 0.71
CA LEU A 154 7.52 -1.50 1.07
C LEU A 154 8.58 -0.69 1.82
N TYR A 155 9.76 -0.52 1.25
CA TYR A 155 10.80 0.32 1.86
C TYR A 155 11.01 1.62 1.08
N THR A 156 11.28 2.70 1.81
CA THR A 156 11.66 3.99 1.23
C THR A 156 12.85 4.55 1.97
N ARG A 157 13.77 5.16 1.22
CA ARG A 157 14.90 5.93 1.78
C ARG A 157 14.51 7.38 2.09
N SER A 158 13.36 7.83 1.61
CA SER A 158 12.87 9.18 1.78
C SER A 158 11.99 9.28 3.02
N LYS A 159 12.57 9.79 4.12
CA LYS A 159 11.84 10.03 5.38
C LYS A 159 11.20 11.42 5.48
N LYS A 160 11.52 12.34 4.56
CA LYS A 160 11.09 13.75 4.61
C LYS A 160 9.96 14.11 3.63
N ARG A 161 9.62 13.25 2.67
CA ARG A 161 8.69 13.56 1.56
C ARG A 161 7.26 13.04 1.75
N GLY A 162 6.87 12.69 2.97
CA GLY A 162 5.51 12.23 3.27
C GLY A 162 5.43 11.35 4.50
N ASN A 163 4.20 10.96 4.84
CA ASN A 163 3.93 10.11 5.99
C ASN A 163 3.91 8.63 5.58
N VAL A 164 5.07 7.96 5.73
CA VAL A 164 5.22 6.52 5.42
C VAL A 164 4.29 5.67 6.29
N GLN A 165 4.15 6.02 7.57
CA GLN A 165 3.29 5.29 8.50
C GLN A 165 1.85 5.27 8.00
N ARG A 166 1.35 6.39 7.50
CA ARG A 166 0.01 6.50 6.93
C ARG A 166 -0.20 5.56 5.74
N ILE A 167 0.79 5.44 4.86
CA ILE A 167 0.71 4.53 3.70
C ILE A 167 0.65 3.06 4.17
N LEU A 168 1.47 2.69 5.16
CA LEU A 168 1.44 1.35 5.73
C LEU A 168 0.11 1.06 6.45
N GLN A 169 -0.46 2.04 7.15
CA GLN A 169 -1.79 1.93 7.77
C GLN A 169 -2.88 1.70 6.74
N ILE A 170 -2.85 2.41 5.61
CA ILE A 170 -3.80 2.21 4.52
C ILE A 170 -3.69 0.77 3.97
N PHE A 171 -2.49 0.28 3.69
CA PHE A 171 -2.30 -1.10 3.27
C PHE A 171 -2.85 -2.10 4.29
N HIS A 172 -2.60 -1.87 5.59
CA HIS A 172 -3.11 -2.70 6.66
C HIS A 172 -4.64 -2.71 6.72
N GLN A 173 -5.27 -1.53 6.62
CA GLN A 173 -6.73 -1.36 6.58
C GLN A 173 -7.37 -2.16 5.44
N PHE A 174 -6.69 -2.28 4.30
CA PHE A 174 -7.18 -3.06 3.15
C PHE A 174 -6.71 -4.53 3.13
N GLY A 175 -6.12 -5.02 4.21
CA GLY A 175 -5.85 -6.46 4.41
C GLY A 175 -4.38 -6.87 4.42
N ALA A 176 -3.43 -5.93 4.42
CA ALA A 176 -2.04 -6.26 4.67
C ALA A 176 -1.81 -6.68 6.14
N SER A 177 -0.81 -7.54 6.37
CA SER A 177 -0.47 -8.01 7.72
C SER A 177 -0.02 -6.86 8.61
N GLU A 178 -0.41 -6.86 9.89
CA GLU A 178 0.05 -5.87 10.88
C GLU A 178 1.60 -5.81 11.00
N ASN A 179 2.30 -6.89 10.63
CA ASN A 179 3.76 -6.93 10.59
C ASN A 179 4.37 -5.80 9.75
N ILE A 180 3.67 -5.33 8.69
CA ILE A 180 4.19 -4.25 7.84
C ILE A 180 4.37 -2.93 8.60
N LEU A 181 3.67 -2.75 9.73
CA LEU A 181 3.73 -1.55 10.56
C LEU A 181 4.92 -1.57 11.54
N ARG A 182 5.53 -2.75 11.75
CA ARG A 182 6.57 -3.00 12.75
C ARG A 182 7.92 -3.28 12.09
N ASP A 183 7.93 -3.85 10.90
CA ASP A 183 9.15 -4.23 10.19
C ASP A 183 9.87 -3.01 9.61
N ALA A 184 11.19 -2.93 9.80
CA ALA A 184 12.01 -1.88 9.18
C ALA A 184 12.09 -2.00 7.65
N HIS A 185 11.96 -3.23 7.13
CA HIS A 185 11.88 -3.53 5.70
C HIS A 185 10.63 -4.38 5.46
N PRO A 186 9.44 -3.77 5.49
CA PRO A 186 8.19 -4.51 5.41
C PRO A 186 7.96 -5.07 4.00
N HIS A 187 7.26 -6.19 3.94
CA HIS A 187 6.81 -6.80 2.69
C HIS A 187 5.36 -7.29 2.87
N ILE A 188 4.55 -7.15 1.83
CA ILE A 188 3.15 -7.62 1.84
C ILE A 188 3.07 -9.12 1.52
N GLY A 189 4.00 -9.63 0.70
CA GLY A 189 4.02 -11.01 0.21
C GLY A 189 3.33 -11.18 -1.15
N THR A 190 3.86 -12.12 -1.95
CA THR A 190 3.70 -12.21 -3.41
C THR A 190 2.27 -12.42 -3.92
N ASP A 191 1.31 -12.87 -3.10
CA ASP A 191 -0.07 -13.13 -3.55
C ASP A 191 -1.13 -12.29 -2.83
N LYS A 192 -0.73 -11.43 -1.90
CA LYS A 192 -1.67 -10.63 -1.11
C LYS A 192 -1.99 -9.29 -1.75
N LEU A 193 -1.02 -8.73 -2.50
CA LEU A 193 -1.18 -7.42 -3.14
C LEU A 193 -2.40 -7.35 -4.07
N PRO A 194 -2.66 -8.33 -4.95
CA PRO A 194 -3.85 -8.28 -5.81
C PRO A 194 -5.15 -8.07 -5.03
N ARG A 195 -5.34 -8.82 -3.94
CA ARG A 195 -6.53 -8.69 -3.10
C ARG A 195 -6.60 -7.32 -2.41
N ILE A 196 -5.48 -6.82 -1.89
CA ILE A 196 -5.42 -5.52 -1.21
C ILE A 196 -5.75 -4.39 -2.20
N ILE A 197 -5.23 -4.46 -3.42
CA ILE A 197 -5.50 -3.50 -4.48
C ILE A 197 -6.98 -3.53 -4.89
N ALA A 198 -7.56 -4.73 -5.06
CA ALA A 198 -8.99 -4.87 -5.33
C ALA A 198 -9.83 -4.24 -4.21
N ASN A 199 -9.47 -4.47 -2.94
CA ASN A 199 -10.15 -3.85 -1.79
C ASN A 199 -10.06 -2.31 -1.82
N MET A 200 -8.92 -1.74 -2.23
CA MET A 200 -8.79 -0.29 -2.41
C MET A 200 -9.73 0.24 -3.50
N ARG A 201 -9.83 -0.46 -4.63
CA ARG A 201 -10.79 -0.12 -5.69
C ARG A 201 -12.23 -0.18 -5.18
N GLU A 202 -12.61 -1.25 -4.49
CA GLU A 202 -13.97 -1.37 -3.94
C GLU A 202 -14.28 -0.23 -2.98
N GLN A 203 -13.31 0.21 -2.17
CA GLN A 203 -13.50 1.39 -1.32
C GLN A 203 -13.71 2.68 -2.15
N ILE A 204 -12.95 2.88 -3.23
CA ILE A 204 -13.12 4.05 -4.11
C ILE A 204 -14.54 4.08 -4.68
N ILE A 205 -15.04 2.93 -5.15
CA ILE A 205 -16.39 2.78 -5.71
C ILE A 205 -17.44 2.99 -4.62
N ALA A 206 -17.27 2.37 -3.45
CA ALA A 206 -18.18 2.50 -2.32
C ALA A 206 -18.31 3.95 -1.80
N SER A 207 -17.25 4.75 -1.96
CA SER A 207 -17.25 6.18 -1.65
C SER A 207 -17.84 7.06 -2.77
N GLY A 208 -18.38 6.48 -3.85
CA GLY A 208 -18.99 7.23 -4.96
C GLY A 208 -17.99 7.68 -6.04
N GLY A 209 -16.74 7.22 -5.98
CA GLY A 209 -15.79 7.33 -7.08
C GLY A 209 -16.09 6.35 -8.22
N GLU A 210 -15.39 6.52 -9.34
CA GLU A 210 -15.53 5.65 -10.52
C GLU A 210 -14.18 5.04 -10.90
N VAL A 211 -14.20 3.80 -11.40
CA VAL A 211 -13.01 3.11 -11.92
C VAL A 211 -13.35 2.43 -13.24
N HIS A 212 -12.69 2.87 -14.32
CA HIS A 212 -12.91 2.41 -15.68
C HIS A 212 -11.66 1.68 -16.19
N PHE A 213 -11.74 0.35 -16.28
CA PHE A 213 -10.69 -0.49 -16.87
C PHE A 213 -10.83 -0.55 -18.39
N GLU A 214 -9.81 -1.10 -19.04
CA GLU A 214 -9.75 -1.27 -20.50
C GLU A 214 -10.09 0.06 -21.22
N THR A 215 -9.63 1.15 -20.61
CA THR A 215 -9.91 2.52 -21.02
C THR A 215 -8.58 3.25 -21.09
N LYS A 216 -7.98 3.26 -22.27
CA LYS A 216 -6.70 3.90 -22.53
C LYS A 216 -6.92 5.37 -22.88
N MET A 217 -6.32 6.28 -22.10
CA MET A 217 -6.24 7.70 -22.45
C MET A 217 -5.25 7.88 -23.62
N ASN A 218 -5.67 8.61 -24.65
CA ASN A 218 -4.85 8.91 -25.81
C ASN A 218 -4.66 10.42 -26.04
N GLU A 219 -5.51 11.29 -25.48
CA GLU A 219 -5.39 12.74 -25.68
C GLU A 219 -5.73 13.53 -24.42
N LEU A 220 -5.03 14.66 -24.23
CA LEU A 220 -5.35 15.68 -23.24
C LEU A 220 -6.20 16.77 -23.89
N ILE A 221 -7.30 17.14 -23.24
CA ILE A 221 -8.12 18.26 -23.68
C ILE A 221 -7.50 19.54 -23.11
N VAL A 222 -6.95 20.39 -23.97
CA VAL A 222 -6.31 21.65 -23.58
C VAL A 222 -7.14 22.85 -24.06
N LYS A 223 -7.47 23.76 -23.14
CA LYS A 223 -8.11 25.05 -23.44
C LYS A 223 -7.34 26.16 -22.75
N GLU A 224 -6.98 27.22 -23.48
CA GLU A 224 -6.28 28.39 -22.93
C GLU A 224 -5.04 28.02 -22.10
N ASN A 225 -4.21 27.10 -22.61
CA ASN A 225 -3.02 26.57 -21.92
C ASN A 225 -3.30 25.87 -20.57
N ARG A 226 -4.52 25.34 -20.39
CA ARG A 226 -4.92 24.54 -19.23
C ARG A 226 -5.48 23.20 -19.68
N ILE A 227 -5.06 22.12 -19.00
CA ILE A 227 -5.66 20.80 -19.16
C ILE A 227 -7.03 20.83 -18.47
N VAL A 228 -8.08 20.53 -19.23
CA VAL A 228 -9.47 20.54 -18.78
C VAL A 228 -10.16 19.18 -18.89
N GLY A 229 -9.45 18.14 -19.35
CA GLY A 229 -10.01 16.81 -19.47
C GLY A 229 -9.12 15.84 -20.23
N ILE A 230 -9.67 14.66 -20.52
CA ILE A 230 -9.03 13.61 -21.31
C ILE A 230 -10.00 13.04 -22.35
N VAL A 231 -9.44 12.49 -23.42
CA VAL A 231 -10.13 11.61 -24.37
C VAL A 231 -9.47 10.24 -24.30
N CYS A 232 -10.27 9.19 -24.48
CA CYS A 232 -9.83 7.81 -24.49
C CYS A 232 -10.06 7.16 -25.85
N GLU A 233 -9.28 6.13 -26.15
CA GLU A 233 -9.29 5.39 -27.41
C GLU A 233 -10.68 4.82 -27.78
N ASN A 234 -11.49 4.49 -26.78
CA ASN A 234 -12.85 4.00 -26.95
C ASN A 234 -13.90 5.12 -27.17
N GLY A 235 -13.47 6.36 -27.40
CA GLY A 235 -14.32 7.53 -27.62
C GLY A 235 -14.91 8.15 -26.34
N LYS A 236 -14.71 7.53 -25.16
CA LYS A 236 -15.11 8.16 -23.89
C LYS A 236 -14.24 9.38 -23.61
N SER A 237 -14.83 10.39 -22.99
CA SER A 237 -14.10 11.57 -22.53
C SER A 237 -14.64 12.03 -21.18
N TRP A 238 -13.75 12.66 -20.40
CA TRP A 238 -14.09 13.25 -19.11
C TRP A 238 -13.52 14.65 -19.02
N GLN A 239 -14.29 15.57 -18.44
CA GLN A 239 -13.88 16.94 -18.17
C GLN A 239 -13.56 17.11 -16.68
N GLY A 240 -12.50 17.84 -16.36
CA GLY A 240 -12.05 18.13 -15.01
C GLY A 240 -10.52 18.21 -14.89
N PRO A 241 -10.01 18.54 -13.69
CA PRO A 241 -8.58 18.46 -13.39
C PRO A 241 -8.06 17.04 -13.57
N VAL A 242 -6.83 16.90 -14.08
CA VAL A 242 -6.23 15.60 -14.42
C VAL A 242 -4.98 15.34 -13.57
N ILE A 243 -4.89 14.14 -13.02
CA ILE A 243 -3.68 13.57 -12.40
C ILE A 243 -3.16 12.48 -13.34
N LEU A 244 -1.94 12.67 -13.87
CA LEU A 244 -1.25 11.63 -14.64
C LEU A 244 -0.42 10.74 -13.71
N ALA A 245 -0.85 9.49 -13.56
CA ALA A 245 -0.22 8.46 -12.74
C ALA A 245 0.05 7.19 -13.55
N THR A 246 0.52 7.36 -14.80
CA THR A 246 0.62 6.34 -15.85
C THR A 246 1.83 5.42 -15.74
N GLY A 247 2.78 5.74 -14.85
CA GLY A 247 4.04 5.00 -14.72
C GLY A 247 5.04 5.30 -15.83
N HIS A 248 6.26 4.79 -15.71
CA HIS A 248 7.33 5.08 -16.67
C HIS A 248 7.23 4.26 -17.97
N SER A 249 6.41 3.21 -17.99
CA SER A 249 6.26 2.34 -19.18
C SER A 249 5.27 2.90 -20.21
N ALA A 250 4.47 3.91 -19.87
CA ALA A 250 3.48 4.53 -20.74
C ALA A 250 4.12 5.51 -21.74
N ARG A 251 5.02 5.01 -22.60
CA ARG A 251 5.78 5.80 -23.59
C ARG A 251 4.89 6.63 -24.51
N ASP A 252 3.78 6.04 -24.94
CA ASP A 252 2.73 6.69 -25.71
C ASP A 252 2.22 7.98 -25.05
N VAL A 253 2.11 8.02 -23.72
CA VAL A 253 1.71 9.23 -22.99
C VAL A 253 2.83 10.28 -22.91
N TYR A 254 4.11 9.88 -22.95
CA TYR A 254 5.23 10.83 -22.98
C TYR A 254 5.44 11.46 -24.37
N GLU A 255 4.87 10.86 -25.41
CA GLU A 255 4.96 11.32 -26.80
C GLU A 255 3.81 12.30 -27.18
N LEU A 256 2.81 12.48 -26.30
CA LEU A 256 1.73 13.46 -26.43
C LEU A 256 2.23 14.90 -26.20
#